data_AF-A0A7W6S2F6-F1
#
_entry.id   AF-A0A7W6S2F6-F1
#
_cell.length_a   1.000
_cell.length_b   1.000
_cell.length_c   1.000
_cell.angle_alpha   90.00
_cell.angle_beta   90.00
_cell.angle_gamma   90.00
#
_symmetry.space_group_name_H-M   'P 1'
#
loop_
_entity.id
_entity.type
_entity.pdbx_description
1 polymer ?
#
loop_
_entity_poly.entity_id
_entity_poly.type
_entity_poly.pdbx_seq_one_letter_code
_entity_poly.pdbx_strand_id
1 'polypeptide(L)'
;MRTRLVVLAGAVLLAACGEDPQSVADLNPDFVVREEATDRGIVLVVETVSEGFSRSMDVTKLGLDMRRIARFIATHPDKHPDVAGVRLEVTTPTVDVYGHDGMTRSLDLVMDRTTMERINYDAIMTAAHFLNLTTPTVKHPVGRQLIAGYCEDETAQEYARDFCRVARR
;
A
#
# COMPACT_ATOMS: atom_id res chain seq x y z
N MET A 1 -58.84 -16.64 -35.28
CA MET A 1 -59.32 -15.87 -34.12
C MET A 1 -58.20 -15.76 -33.10
N ARG A 2 -57.86 -14.52 -32.71
CA ARG A 2 -57.12 -14.06 -31.52
C ARG A 2 -55.65 -14.46 -31.32
N THR A 3 -54.81 -13.61 -31.88
CA THR A 3 -53.68 -12.92 -31.24
C THR A 3 -53.81 -12.79 -29.71
N ARG A 4 -52.76 -13.13 -28.96
CA ARG A 4 -52.28 -12.37 -27.79
C ARG A 4 -50.77 -12.53 -27.63
N LEU A 5 -50.05 -11.48 -28.06
CA LEU A 5 -48.79 -11.05 -27.47
C LEU A 5 -49.02 -10.76 -25.98
N VAL A 6 -48.12 -11.24 -25.12
CA VAL A 6 -47.81 -10.58 -23.85
C VAL A 6 -46.29 -10.49 -23.76
N VAL A 7 -45.81 -9.27 -23.99
CA VAL A 7 -44.52 -8.76 -23.54
C VAL A 7 -44.65 -8.44 -22.06
N LEU A 8 -43.75 -8.96 -21.23
CA LEU A 8 -43.39 -8.47 -19.89
C LEU A 8 -42.19 -9.31 -19.45
N ALA A 9 -41.13 -8.80 -18.86
CA ALA A 9 -40.53 -7.48 -18.68
C ALA A 9 -39.13 -7.80 -18.14
N GLY A 10 -38.18 -6.90 -18.32
CA GLY A 10 -36.77 -7.15 -18.08
C GLY A 10 -36.44 -7.66 -16.68
N ALA A 11 -35.56 -8.66 -16.64
CA ALA A 11 -34.64 -8.82 -15.53
C ALA A 11 -33.41 -7.96 -15.87
N VAL A 12 -33.42 -6.74 -15.37
CA VAL A 12 -32.23 -5.91 -15.25
C VAL A 12 -31.28 -6.63 -14.28
N LEU A 13 -30.30 -7.36 -14.80
CA LEU A 13 -29.15 -7.82 -14.00
C LEU A 13 -28.19 -6.64 -13.81
N LEU A 14 -28.60 -5.70 -12.95
CA LEU A 14 -27.70 -4.80 -12.25
C LEU A 14 -27.14 -5.58 -11.05
N ALA A 15 -26.06 -6.32 -11.28
CA ALA A 15 -25.22 -6.84 -10.20
C ALA A 15 -23.75 -6.71 -10.61
N ALA A 16 -23.35 -5.47 -10.89
CA ALA A 16 -21.98 -5.01 -10.71
C ALA A 16 -21.96 -4.10 -9.46
N CYS A 17 -22.43 -4.64 -8.32
CA CYS A 17 -22.15 -4.09 -7.00
C CYS A 17 -20.97 -4.92 -6.49
N GLY A 18 -19.75 -4.44 -6.77
CA GLY A 18 -18.55 -5.01 -6.19
C GLY A 18 -18.70 -4.99 -4.67
N GLU A 19 -18.61 -6.14 -4.04
CA GLU A 19 -18.60 -6.23 -2.59
C GLU A 19 -17.44 -5.40 -2.05
N ASP A 20 -17.71 -4.58 -1.04
CA ASP A 20 -16.65 -3.87 -0.33
C ASP A 20 -15.61 -4.88 0.18
N PRO A 21 -14.30 -4.54 0.14
CA PRO A 21 -13.25 -5.44 0.56
C PRO A 21 -13.46 -5.92 2.01
N GLN A 22 -13.24 -7.20 2.26
CA GLN A 22 -13.45 -7.81 3.58
C GLN A 22 -12.19 -7.79 4.43
N SER A 23 -11.02 -7.71 3.80
CA SER A 23 -9.71 -7.69 4.43
C SER A 23 -8.71 -6.82 3.63
N VAL A 24 -7.53 -6.58 4.21
CA VAL A 24 -6.45 -5.86 3.52
C VAL A 24 -5.94 -6.63 2.29
N ALA A 25 -5.97 -7.97 2.32
CA ALA A 25 -5.58 -8.79 1.17
C ALA A 25 -6.51 -8.58 -0.04
N ASP A 26 -7.77 -8.21 0.19
CA ASP A 26 -8.74 -7.97 -0.89
C ASP A 26 -8.51 -6.63 -1.62
N LEU A 27 -7.67 -5.75 -1.06
CA LEU A 27 -7.36 -4.44 -1.65
C LEU A 27 -6.44 -4.55 -2.87
N ASN A 28 -5.60 -5.58 -2.94
CA ASN A 28 -4.69 -5.85 -4.04
C ASN A 28 -4.31 -7.34 -4.06
N PRO A 29 -4.50 -8.06 -5.19
CA PRO A 29 -4.17 -9.48 -5.29
C PRO A 29 -2.69 -9.81 -5.05
N ASP A 30 -1.78 -8.85 -5.22
CA ASP A 30 -0.34 -9.05 -5.01
C ASP A 30 0.06 -8.91 -3.54
N PHE A 31 -0.85 -8.49 -2.67
CA PHE A 31 -0.56 -8.40 -1.24
C PHE A 31 -0.56 -9.78 -0.60
N VAL A 32 0.59 -10.12 0.00
CA VAL A 32 0.65 -11.22 0.98
C VAL A 32 0.55 -10.59 2.36
N VAL A 33 -0.52 -10.91 3.08
CA VAL A 33 -0.82 -10.32 4.39
C VAL A 33 -0.62 -11.36 5.49
N ARG A 34 0.06 -10.97 6.56
CA ARG A 34 0.24 -11.78 7.77
C ARG A 34 0.16 -10.91 9.01
N GLU A 35 -0.18 -11.51 10.13
CA GLU A 35 -0.21 -10.84 11.42
C GLU A 35 1.05 -11.15 12.22
N GLU A 36 1.57 -10.15 12.92
CA GLU A 36 2.72 -10.31 13.81
C GLU A 36 2.37 -9.74 15.20
N ALA A 37 2.40 -10.60 16.21
CA ALA A 37 2.16 -10.19 17.59
C ALA A 37 3.37 -9.42 18.14
N THR A 38 3.11 -8.27 18.75
CA THR A 38 4.12 -7.42 19.40
C THR A 38 3.67 -7.05 20.81
N ASP A 39 4.59 -6.51 21.62
CA ASP A 39 4.27 -5.99 22.96
C ASP A 39 3.20 -4.86 22.94
N ARG A 40 2.92 -4.27 21.77
CA ARG A 40 1.98 -3.16 21.59
C ARG A 40 0.67 -3.58 20.91
N GLY A 41 0.48 -4.88 20.62
CA GLY A 41 -0.67 -5.41 19.87
C GLY A 41 -0.24 -6.06 18.55
N ILE A 42 -1.19 -6.26 17.63
CA ILE A 42 -0.94 -6.93 16.34
C ILE A 42 -0.44 -5.92 15.31
N VAL A 43 0.70 -6.17 14.68
CA VAL A 43 1.11 -5.44 13.48
C VAL A 43 0.68 -6.24 12.25
N LEU A 44 -0.10 -5.61 11.38
CA LEU A 44 -0.43 -6.19 10.09
C LEU A 44 0.78 -6.00 9.17
N VAL A 45 1.33 -7.10 8.65
CA VAL A 45 2.46 -7.07 7.74
C VAL A 45 1.98 -7.40 6.35
N VAL A 46 2.22 -6.47 5.43
CA VAL A 46 1.82 -6.56 4.04
C VAL A 46 3.07 -6.63 3.19
N GLU A 47 3.29 -7.74 2.50
CA GLU A 47 4.41 -7.90 1.58
C GLU A 47 3.97 -7.47 0.19
N THR A 48 4.83 -6.73 -0.49
CA THR A 48 4.60 -6.24 -1.86
C THR A 48 5.90 -6.27 -2.66
N VAL A 49 5.79 -6.32 -3.98
CA VAL A 49 6.93 -6.35 -4.89
C VAL A 49 7.06 -5.01 -5.61
N SER A 50 8.29 -4.51 -5.70
CA SER A 50 8.66 -3.42 -6.59
C SER A 50 8.75 -3.97 -8.01
N GLU A 51 7.93 -3.43 -8.91
CA GLU A 51 7.72 -3.95 -10.27
C GLU A 51 8.89 -3.63 -11.21
N GLY A 52 9.83 -2.78 -10.78
CA GLY A 52 11.06 -2.50 -11.52
C GLY A 52 10.86 -1.59 -12.73
N PHE A 53 9.72 -0.91 -12.85
CA PHE A 53 9.44 0.02 -13.95
C PHE A 53 10.34 1.26 -13.89
N SER A 54 10.18 2.04 -12.82
CA SER A 54 11.07 3.13 -12.46
C SER A 54 11.00 3.33 -10.95
N ARG A 55 12.11 3.76 -10.35
CA ARG A 55 12.19 3.94 -8.89
C ARG A 55 11.13 4.91 -8.37
N SER A 56 10.85 5.97 -9.12
CA SER A 56 9.83 6.96 -8.74
C SER A 56 8.41 6.40 -8.82
N MET A 57 8.08 5.64 -9.87
CA MET A 57 6.77 4.99 -9.99
C MET A 57 6.56 3.94 -8.90
N ASP A 58 7.57 3.11 -8.65
CA ASP A 58 7.50 2.06 -7.63
C ASP A 58 7.24 2.68 -6.24
N VAL A 59 8.01 3.70 -5.85
CA VAL A 59 7.82 4.36 -4.55
C VAL A 59 6.50 5.14 -4.48
N THR A 60 6.04 5.72 -5.59
CA THR A 60 4.71 6.34 -5.67
C THR A 60 3.61 5.30 -5.40
N LYS A 61 3.71 4.11 -6.02
CA LYS A 61 2.80 2.98 -5.78
C LYS A 61 2.83 2.58 -4.30
N LEU A 62 4.01 2.47 -3.67
CA LEU A 62 4.10 2.17 -2.24
C LEU A 62 3.36 3.18 -1.36
N GLY A 63 3.45 4.48 -1.67
CA GLY A 63 2.71 5.52 -0.97
C GLY A 63 1.19 5.40 -1.15
N LEU A 64 0.74 5.02 -2.36
CA LEU A 64 -0.68 4.76 -2.64
C LEU A 64 -1.18 3.48 -1.95
N ASP A 65 -0.40 2.41 -1.96
CA ASP A 65 -0.69 1.15 -1.29
C ASP A 65 -0.84 1.39 0.23
N MET A 66 0.12 2.10 0.84
CA MET A 66 0.05 2.50 2.24
C MET A 66 -1.21 3.32 2.55
N ARG A 67 -1.57 4.28 1.68
CA ARG A 67 -2.81 5.06 1.82
C ARG A 67 -4.05 4.16 1.84
N ARG A 68 -4.15 3.21 0.91
CA ARG A 68 -5.32 2.32 0.80
C ARG A 68 -5.45 1.45 2.05
N ILE A 69 -4.34 0.85 2.49
CA ILE A 69 -4.32 -0.01 3.68
C ILE A 69 -4.68 0.78 4.93
N ALA A 70 -4.02 1.93 5.14
CA ALA A 70 -4.28 2.79 6.29
C ALA A 70 -5.74 3.26 6.34
N ARG A 71 -6.30 3.68 5.20
CA ARG A 71 -7.71 4.06 5.11
C ARG A 71 -8.61 2.90 5.48
N PHE A 72 -8.38 1.72 4.92
CA PHE A 72 -9.21 0.55 5.17
C PHE A 72 -9.26 0.18 6.65
N ILE A 73 -8.10 0.15 7.32
CA ILE A 73 -7.99 -0.11 8.76
C ILE A 73 -8.73 0.96 9.57
N ALA A 74 -8.55 2.24 9.23
CA ALA A 74 -9.18 3.35 9.94
C ALA A 74 -10.71 3.39 9.78
N THR A 75 -11.24 3.01 8.61
CA THR A 75 -12.69 3.06 8.34
C THR A 75 -13.44 1.78 8.70
N HIS A 76 -12.73 0.68 8.98
CA HIS A 76 -13.31 -0.60 9.41
C HIS A 76 -12.67 -1.09 10.72
N PRO A 77 -12.79 -0.31 11.82
CA PRO A 77 -12.13 -0.62 13.09
C PRO A 77 -12.64 -1.93 13.72
N ASP A 78 -13.86 -2.33 13.40
CA ASP A 78 -14.49 -3.59 13.80
C ASP A 78 -13.85 -4.82 13.15
N LYS A 79 -13.30 -4.67 11.94
CA LYS A 79 -12.54 -5.72 11.24
C LYS A 79 -11.09 -5.81 11.71
N HIS A 80 -10.61 -4.81 12.45
CA HIS A 80 -9.22 -4.67 12.89
C HIS A 80 -9.09 -4.18 14.34
N PRO A 81 -9.78 -4.80 15.33
CA PRO A 81 -9.82 -4.26 16.70
C PRO A 81 -8.44 -4.24 17.38
N ASP A 82 -7.59 -5.23 17.10
CA ASP A 82 -6.29 -5.41 17.79
C ASP A 82 -5.08 -4.94 16.98
N VAL A 83 -5.32 -4.37 15.79
CA VAL A 83 -4.24 -3.88 14.92
C VAL A 83 -3.65 -2.62 15.53
N ALA A 84 -2.37 -2.68 15.92
CA ALA A 84 -1.57 -1.58 16.46
C ALA A 84 -0.84 -0.77 15.38
N GLY A 85 -0.74 -1.30 14.16
CA GLY A 85 -0.10 -0.63 13.03
C GLY A 85 0.00 -1.53 11.80
N VAL A 86 0.52 -0.97 10.72
CA VAL A 86 0.83 -1.68 9.47
C VAL A 86 2.31 -1.54 9.14
N ARG A 87 2.91 -2.61 8.63
CA ARG A 87 4.24 -2.63 8.01
C ARG A 87 4.13 -3.13 6.58
N LEU A 88 4.48 -2.28 5.62
CA LEU A 88 4.62 -2.67 4.22
C LEU A 88 6.07 -3.12 3.98
N GLU A 89 6.28 -4.41 3.75
CA GLU A 89 7.59 -5.00 3.43
C GLU A 89 7.75 -5.06 1.91
N VAL A 90 8.72 -4.33 1.39
CA VAL A 90 8.98 -4.19 -0.04
C VAL A 90 10.08 -5.17 -0.44
N THR A 91 9.76 -6.04 -1.37
CA THR A 91 10.72 -6.93 -2.00
C THR A 91 11.06 -6.41 -3.39
N THR A 92 12.33 -6.34 -3.72
CA THR A 92 12.81 -5.80 -5.01
C THR A 92 13.58 -6.86 -5.77
N PRO A 93 13.34 -7.00 -7.09
CA PRO A 93 14.19 -7.79 -7.96
C PRO A 93 15.64 -7.29 -7.91
N THR A 94 16.57 -8.22 -7.83
CA THR A 94 18.00 -7.95 -7.81
C THR A 94 18.73 -8.93 -8.70
N VAL A 95 19.85 -8.48 -9.25
CA VAL A 95 20.79 -9.31 -10.00
C VAL A 95 22.06 -9.38 -9.18
N ASP A 96 22.54 -10.58 -8.89
CA ASP A 96 23.80 -10.75 -8.18
C ASP A 96 25.03 -10.44 -9.06
N VAL A 97 26.22 -10.52 -8.48
CA VAL A 97 27.48 -10.23 -9.20
C VAL A 97 27.78 -11.21 -10.34
N TYR A 98 27.09 -12.36 -10.37
CA TYR A 98 27.25 -13.41 -11.39
C TYR A 98 26.15 -13.37 -12.45
N GLY A 99 25.18 -12.45 -12.34
CA GLY A 99 24.08 -12.33 -13.29
C GLY A 99 22.87 -13.20 -12.96
N HIS A 100 22.77 -13.77 -11.76
CA HIS A 100 21.58 -14.51 -11.35
C HIS A 100 20.51 -13.57 -10.79
N ASP A 101 19.29 -13.73 -11.29
CA ASP A 101 18.11 -13.04 -10.77
C ASP A 101 17.72 -13.57 -9.39
N GLY A 102 17.28 -12.66 -8.53
CA GLY A 102 16.80 -12.97 -7.19
C GLY A 102 15.89 -11.88 -6.65
N MET A 103 15.33 -12.14 -5.47
CA MET A 103 14.46 -11.20 -4.76
C MET A 103 15.07 -10.89 -3.41
N THR A 104 15.12 -9.60 -3.04
CA THR A 104 15.57 -9.20 -1.70
C THR A 104 14.55 -8.28 -1.05
N ARG A 105 14.34 -8.46 0.26
CA ARG A 105 13.65 -7.45 1.06
C ARG A 105 14.51 -6.20 1.10
N SER A 106 13.98 -5.11 0.59
CA SER A 106 14.75 -3.89 0.33
C SER A 106 14.42 -2.77 1.32
N LEU A 107 13.14 -2.65 1.69
CA LEU A 107 12.61 -1.53 2.46
C LEU A 107 11.38 -1.98 3.24
N ASP A 108 11.26 -1.54 4.50
CA ASP A 108 10.01 -1.61 5.24
C ASP A 108 9.45 -0.19 5.41
N LEU A 109 8.15 0.00 5.25
CA LEU A 109 7.44 1.22 5.62
C LEU A 109 6.48 0.93 6.75
N VAL A 110 6.66 1.58 7.91
CA VAL A 110 5.83 1.33 9.09
C VAL A 110 4.94 2.53 9.37
N MET A 111 3.65 2.31 9.62
CA MET A 111 2.70 3.31 10.09
C MET A 111 1.93 2.77 11.28
N ASP A 112 2.00 3.45 12.42
CA ASP A 112 1.25 3.06 13.61
C ASP A 112 -0.23 3.48 13.52
N ARG A 113 -1.07 2.83 14.34
CA ARG A 113 -2.50 3.12 14.39
C ARG A 113 -2.81 4.55 14.80
N THR A 114 -2.06 5.11 15.74
CA THR A 114 -2.29 6.49 16.21
C THR A 114 -2.09 7.51 15.09
N THR A 115 -1.19 7.23 14.15
CA THR A 115 -0.96 8.03 12.95
C THR A 115 -2.10 7.83 11.98
N MET A 116 -2.52 6.59 11.72
CA MET A 116 -3.64 6.27 10.81
C MET A 116 -4.94 6.94 11.23
N GLU A 117 -5.24 6.98 12.54
CA GLU A 117 -6.48 7.56 13.09
C GLU A 117 -6.51 9.09 13.04
N ARG A 118 -5.35 9.74 12.92
CA ARG A 118 -5.24 11.21 12.85
C ARG A 118 -5.34 11.76 11.43
N ILE A 119 -5.36 10.90 10.42
CA ILE A 119 -5.40 11.30 9.01
C ILE A 119 -6.82 11.73 8.64
N ASN A 120 -6.95 12.91 8.02
CA ASN A 120 -8.17 13.29 7.32
C ASN A 120 -8.16 12.67 5.92
N TYR A 121 -8.78 11.50 5.75
CA TYR A 121 -8.80 10.76 4.48
C TYR A 121 -9.61 11.42 3.37
N ASP A 122 -10.42 12.43 3.68
CA ASP A 122 -11.19 13.21 2.71
C ASP A 122 -10.42 14.44 2.20
N ALA A 123 -9.29 14.79 2.84
CA ALA A 123 -8.40 15.83 2.35
C ALA A 123 -7.61 15.37 1.11
N ILE A 124 -7.19 16.33 0.28
CA ILE A 124 -6.32 16.06 -0.87
C ILE A 124 -4.91 15.73 -0.35
N MET A 125 -4.64 14.44 -0.17
CA MET A 125 -3.33 13.91 0.22
C MET A 125 -2.74 13.05 -0.90
N THR A 126 -1.51 13.35 -1.29
CA THR A 126 -0.75 12.61 -2.31
C THR A 126 0.02 11.42 -1.72
N ALA A 127 0.56 10.54 -2.57
CA ALA A 127 1.43 9.45 -2.15
C ALA A 127 2.62 9.93 -1.29
N ALA A 128 3.19 11.08 -1.63
CA ALA A 128 4.30 11.71 -0.91
C ALA A 128 3.95 11.99 0.56
N HIS A 129 2.75 12.49 0.82
CA HIS A 129 2.27 12.75 2.18
C HIS A 129 2.23 11.46 3.00
N PHE A 130 1.74 10.36 2.42
CA PHE A 130 1.68 9.07 3.12
C PHE A 130 3.06 8.49 3.36
N LEU A 131 3.99 8.60 2.40
CA LEU A 131 5.38 8.23 2.61
C LEU A 131 5.99 9.01 3.79
N ASN A 132 5.68 10.31 3.92
CA ASN A 132 6.17 11.13 5.04
C ASN A 132 5.59 10.74 6.40
N LEU A 133 4.43 10.09 6.44
CA LEU A 133 3.80 9.59 7.66
C LEU A 133 4.33 8.20 8.06
N THR A 134 5.08 7.54 7.18
CA THR A 134 5.72 6.26 7.49
C THR A 134 7.10 6.45 8.09
N THR A 135 7.53 5.46 8.87
CA THR A 135 8.93 5.30 9.28
C THR A 135 9.61 4.29 8.36
N PRO A 136 10.43 4.74 7.38
CA PRO A 136 11.14 3.82 6.48
C PRO A 136 12.33 3.15 7.17
N THR A 137 12.50 1.84 6.97
CA THR A 137 13.67 1.06 7.39
C THR A 137 14.30 0.40 6.19
N VAL A 138 15.52 0.80 5.83
CA VAL A 138 16.26 0.20 4.71
C VAL A 138 16.85 -1.15 5.14
N LYS A 139 16.56 -2.21 4.39
CA LYS A 139 17.04 -3.58 4.63
C LYS A 139 18.15 -4.00 3.68
N HIS A 140 18.19 -3.42 2.49
CA HIS A 140 19.20 -3.70 1.46
C HIS A 140 19.57 -2.40 0.71
N PRO A 141 20.79 -2.26 0.17
CA PRO A 141 21.20 -1.07 -0.60
C PRO A 141 20.25 -0.67 -1.73
N VAL A 142 19.60 -1.65 -2.38
CA VAL A 142 18.59 -1.39 -3.42
C VAL A 142 17.40 -0.58 -2.89
N GLY A 143 17.01 -0.75 -1.63
CA GLY A 143 15.95 0.03 -0.99
C GLY A 143 16.35 1.50 -0.84
N ARG A 144 17.62 1.78 -0.52
CA ARG A 144 18.14 3.16 -0.51
C ARG A 144 18.13 3.77 -1.91
N GLN A 145 18.48 2.99 -2.93
CA GLN A 145 18.42 3.46 -4.32
C GLN A 145 16.99 3.78 -4.76
N LEU A 146 16.00 2.97 -4.37
CA LEU A 146 14.58 3.24 -4.62
C LEU A 146 14.17 4.59 -4.02
N ILE A 147 14.46 4.82 -2.73
CA ILE A 147 14.16 6.09 -2.05
C ILE A 147 14.89 7.24 -2.75
N ALA A 148 16.17 7.09 -3.05
CA ALA A 148 16.95 8.14 -3.71
C ALA A 148 16.36 8.54 -5.06
N GLY A 149 16.04 7.55 -5.92
CA GLY A 149 15.47 7.82 -7.25
C GLY A 149 14.07 8.45 -7.19
N TYR A 150 13.27 8.16 -6.16
CA TYR A 150 12.01 8.89 -5.92
C TYR A 150 12.26 10.34 -5.50
N CYS A 151 13.23 10.56 -4.62
CA CYS A 151 13.55 11.86 -4.04
C CYS A 151 14.39 12.77 -4.94
N GLU A 152 14.71 12.36 -6.17
CA GLU A 152 15.30 13.23 -7.18
C GLU A 152 14.29 14.27 -7.71
N ASP A 153 12.98 14.00 -7.60
CA ASP A 153 11.91 14.93 -7.93
C ASP A 153 11.73 16.00 -6.83
N GLU A 154 11.76 17.28 -7.19
CA GLU A 154 11.58 18.40 -6.24
C GLU A 154 10.25 18.33 -5.50
N THR A 155 9.18 17.91 -6.17
CA THR A 155 7.85 17.78 -5.56
C THR A 155 7.81 16.66 -4.53
N ALA A 156 8.54 15.56 -4.77
CA ALA A 156 8.69 14.47 -3.81
C ALA A 156 9.42 14.95 -2.55
N GLN A 157 10.46 15.79 -2.68
CA GLN A 157 11.20 16.32 -1.54
C GLN A 157 10.38 17.26 -0.66
N GLU A 158 9.46 18.03 -1.25
CA GLU A 158 8.60 18.96 -0.52
C GLU A 158 7.65 18.21 0.43
N TYR A 159 6.97 17.18 -0.09
CA TYR A 159 5.89 16.50 0.62
C TYR A 159 6.31 15.21 1.33
N ALA A 160 7.46 14.63 0.98
CA ALA A 160 8.04 13.41 1.59
C ALA A 160 9.38 13.67 2.29
N ARG A 161 9.56 14.84 2.89
CA ARG A 161 10.86 15.31 3.43
C ARG A 161 11.54 14.35 4.40
N ASP A 162 10.80 13.78 5.36
CA ASP A 162 11.35 12.88 6.37
C ASP A 162 11.69 11.51 5.77
N PHE A 163 10.87 11.04 4.83
CA PHE A 163 11.16 9.86 4.02
C PHE A 163 12.44 10.06 3.20
N CYS A 164 12.56 11.18 2.48
CA CYS A 164 13.72 11.50 1.66
C CYS A 164 15.00 11.75 2.45
N ARG A 165 14.90 12.07 3.76
CA ARG A 165 16.08 12.19 4.62
C ARG A 165 16.82 10.85 4.77
N VAL A 166 16.12 9.72 4.63
CA VAL A 166 16.72 8.38 4.76
C VAL A 166 17.66 8.05 3.60
N ALA A 167 17.44 8.59 2.40
CA ALA A 167 18.37 8.42 1.28
C ALA A 167 19.73 9.12 1.49
N ARG A 168 19.80 10.11 2.40
CA ARG A 168 20.99 10.93 2.64
C ARG A 168 21.88 10.43 3.79
N ARG A 169 21.45 9.38 4.49
CA ARG A 169 22.21 8.66 5.53
C ARG A 169 22.75 7.38 4.92
#